data_AF-A0A8T5NI41-F1
#
_entry.id   AF-A0A8T5NI41-F1
#
_cell.length_a   1.000
_cell.length_b   1.000
_cell.length_c   1.000
_cell.angle_alpha   90.00
_cell.angle_beta   90.00
_cell.angle_gamma   90.00
#
_symmetry.space_group_name_H-M   'P 1'
#
loop_
_entity.id
_entity.type
_entity.pdbx_description
1 polymer ?
#
loop_
_entity_poly.entity_id
_entity_poly.type
_entity_poly.pdbx_seq_one_letter_code
_entity_poly.pdbx_strand_id
1 'polypeptide(L)'
;MPGSSHALLRIYIGESDLIDGRAAYKEIVHYFKKKGFSGATVIRGIYGYGKKSQLHSASILRLSTDLPILIEVVDSEDKIQVNSLFGILCPIFG
;
A
#
# COMPACT_ATOMS: atom_id res chain seq x y z
N MET A 1 -22.34 -0.34 16.54
CA MET A 1 -22.52 0.66 17.62
C MET A 1 -22.86 1.98 16.95
N PRO A 2 -23.91 2.72 17.36
CA PRO A 2 -24.20 4.02 16.77
C PRO A 2 -23.04 4.97 17.08
N GLY A 3 -22.33 5.44 16.06
CA GLY A 3 -21.28 6.47 16.18
C GLY A 3 -19.81 6.04 16.00
N SER A 4 -19.50 4.78 15.67
CA SER A 4 -18.11 4.43 15.33
C SER A 4 -17.78 4.89 13.91
N SER A 5 -17.13 6.05 13.77
CA SER A 5 -16.65 6.49 12.46
C SER A 5 -15.49 5.61 12.01
N HIS A 6 -15.59 5.15 10.77
CA HIS A 6 -14.59 4.31 10.13
C HIS A 6 -14.03 5.03 8.91
N ALA A 7 -12.74 4.86 8.66
CA ALA A 7 -12.08 5.40 7.48
C ALA A 7 -11.60 4.28 6.56
N LEU A 8 -11.40 4.63 5.29
CA LEU A 8 -10.72 3.81 4.31
C LEU A 8 -9.35 4.43 4.00
N LEU A 9 -8.29 3.72 4.34
CA LEU A 9 -6.93 4.04 3.91
C LEU A 9 -6.61 3.27 2.64
N ARG A 10 -6.11 3.99 1.62
CA ARG A 10 -5.60 3.44 0.38
C ARG A 10 -4.13 3.76 0.22
N ILE A 11 -3.31 2.74 0.04
CA ILE A 11 -1.87 2.87 -0.19
C ILE A 11 -1.57 2.35 -1.59
N TYR A 12 -0.98 3.19 -2.42
CA TYR A 12 -0.57 2.85 -3.78
C TYR A 12 0.96 2.76 -3.84
N ILE A 13 1.49 1.61 -4.26
CA ILE A 13 2.92 1.35 -4.42
C ILE A 13 3.16 0.53 -5.69
N GLY A 14 4.42 0.43 -6.10
CA GLY A 14 4.86 -0.56 -7.08
C GLY A 14 4.93 -1.96 -6.48
N GLU A 15 4.70 -2.99 -7.28
CA GLU A 15 4.93 -4.39 -6.90
C GLU A 15 6.39 -4.67 -6.54
N SER A 16 7.32 -3.97 -7.19
CA SER A 16 8.76 -4.10 -6.98
C SER A 16 9.30 -3.24 -5.83
N ASP A 17 8.47 -2.40 -5.21
CA ASP A 17 8.88 -1.63 -4.03
C ASP A 17 9.26 -2.57 -2.88
N LEU A 18 10.37 -2.25 -2.20
CA LEU A 18 10.93 -3.05 -1.11
C LEU A 18 10.99 -2.25 0.20
N ILE A 19 10.74 -2.94 1.31
CA ILE A 19 11.11 -2.50 2.67
C ILE A 19 12.12 -3.51 3.20
N ASP A 20 13.32 -3.07 3.56
CA ASP A 20 14.41 -3.92 4.08
C ASP A 20 14.67 -5.18 3.23
N GLY A 21 14.66 -5.02 1.90
CA GLY A 21 14.86 -6.11 0.94
C GLY A 21 13.68 -7.07 0.78
N ARG A 22 12.53 -6.82 1.42
CA ARG A 22 11.32 -7.63 1.32
C ARG A 22 10.21 -6.85 0.59
N ALA A 23 9.30 -7.58 -0.06
CA ALA A 23 8.19 -6.97 -0.81
C ALA A 23 7.36 -6.03 0.07
N ALA A 24 7.32 -4.75 -0.27
CA ALA A 24 6.73 -3.71 0.57
C ALA A 24 5.26 -3.99 0.91
N TYR A 25 4.46 -4.45 -0.05
CA TYR A 25 3.05 -4.77 0.19
C TYR A 25 2.86 -5.86 1.27
N LYS A 26 3.77 -6.83 1.37
CA LYS A 26 3.72 -7.86 2.41
C LYS A 26 4.04 -7.29 3.78
N GLU A 27 5.09 -6.46 3.86
CA GLU A 27 5.50 -5.82 5.10
C GLU A 27 4.42 -4.88 5.63
N ILE A 28 3.77 -4.12 4.76
CA ILE A 28 2.64 -3.24 5.09
C ILE A 28 1.46 -4.06 5.65
N VAL A 29 1.03 -5.13 4.97
CA VAL A 29 -0.06 -6.00 5.46
C VAL A 29 0.30 -6.63 6.79
N HIS A 30 1.55 -7.10 6.93
CA HIS A 30 2.03 -7.71 8.16
C HIS A 30 2.03 -6.72 9.33
N TYR A 31 2.36 -5.46 9.07
CA TYR A 31 2.26 -4.39 10.06
C TYR A 31 0.84 -4.14 10.52
N PHE A 32 -0.12 -3.98 9.60
CA PHE A 32 -1.53 -3.80 9.97
C PHE A 32 -2.06 -4.98 10.78
N LYS A 33 -1.69 -6.21 10.40
CA LYS A 33 -2.00 -7.42 11.18
C LYS A 33 -1.39 -7.37 12.59
N LYS A 34 -0.10 -7.03 12.71
CA LYS A 34 0.61 -6.89 14.00
C LYS A 34 0.01 -5.81 14.90
N LYS A 35 -0.51 -4.73 14.31
CA LYS A 35 -1.13 -3.61 15.01
C LYS A 35 -2.61 -3.85 15.36
N GLY A 36 -3.16 -5.01 15.02
CA GLY A 36 -4.55 -5.36 15.35
C GLY A 36 -5.59 -4.57 14.55
N PHE A 37 -5.26 -4.18 13.31
CA PHE A 37 -6.27 -3.68 12.39
C PHE A 37 -7.24 -4.79 12.01
N SER A 38 -8.49 -4.41 11.75
CA SER A 38 -9.60 -5.31 11.48
C SER A 38 -9.42 -6.10 10.18
N GLY A 39 -8.72 -5.51 9.20
CA GLY A 39 -8.38 -6.19 7.95
C GLY A 39 -7.58 -5.31 7.00
N ALA A 40 -6.93 -5.96 6.03
CA ALA A 40 -6.26 -5.31 4.91
C ALA A 40 -6.42 -6.18 3.66
N THR A 41 -6.70 -5.55 2.51
CA THR A 41 -6.86 -6.23 1.22
C THR A 41 -5.81 -5.71 0.25
N VAL A 42 -5.17 -6.61 -0.50
CA VAL A 42 -4.20 -6.26 -1.54
C VAL A 42 -4.80 -6.53 -2.91
N ILE A 43 -4.73 -5.54 -3.79
CA ILE A 43 -5.21 -5.60 -5.17
C ILE A 43 -4.03 -5.29 -6.10
N ARG A 44 -3.82 -6.15 -7.10
CA ARG A 44 -2.84 -5.91 -8.17
C ARG A 44 -3.55 -5.35 -9.39
N GLY A 45 -3.18 -4.14 -9.79
CA GLY A 45 -3.65 -3.54 -11.03
C GLY A 45 -2.88 -4.09 -12.24
N ILE A 46 -3.51 -4.03 -13.40
CA ILE A 46 -2.94 -4.51 -14.67
C ILE A 46 -2.17 -3.43 -15.42
N TYR A 47 -2.36 -2.16 -15.03
CA TYR A 47 -1.80 -0.98 -15.70
C TYR A 47 -1.92 0.23 -14.76
N GLY A 48 -0.94 1.14 -14.76
CA GLY A 48 -0.99 2.35 -13.92
C GLY A 48 0.16 3.32 -14.19
N TYR A 49 0.04 4.54 -13.65
CA TYR A 49 1.08 5.59 -13.73
C TYR A 49 1.15 6.37 -12.41
N GLY A 50 2.31 6.97 -12.09
CA GLY A 50 2.52 7.70 -10.83
C GLY A 50 3.81 8.55 -10.80
N LYS A 51 4.10 9.16 -9.63
CA LYS A 51 5.18 10.15 -9.43
C LYS A 51 6.60 9.67 -9.78
N LYS A 52 6.87 8.35 -9.78
CA LYS A 52 8.14 7.76 -10.24
C LYS A 52 8.21 7.52 -11.77
N SER A 53 7.25 8.05 -12.54
CA SER A 53 7.29 8.27 -13.99
C SER A 53 7.83 7.11 -14.85
N GLN A 54 7.21 5.94 -14.75
CA GLN A 54 7.22 4.97 -15.85
C GLN A 54 5.79 4.51 -16.14
N LEU A 55 5.41 4.45 -17.42
CA LEU A 55 4.16 3.83 -17.86
C LEU A 55 4.32 2.31 -17.66
N HIS A 56 3.63 1.73 -16.68
CA HIS A 56 3.77 0.30 -16.40
C HIS A 56 2.83 -0.50 -17.30
N SER A 57 3.29 -0.85 -18.50
CA SER A 57 2.56 -1.68 -19.48
C SER A 57 3.13 -3.09 -19.57
N ALA A 58 2.25 -4.09 -19.63
CA ALA A 58 2.59 -5.40 -20.15
C ALA A 58 2.71 -5.33 -21.69
N SER A 59 3.79 -4.71 -22.19
CA SER A 59 4.11 -4.67 -23.62
C SER A 59 5.55 -5.12 -23.85
N ILE A 60 5.70 -6.05 -24.79
CA ILE A 60 6.78 -7.03 -25.00
C ILE A 60 8.18 -6.44 -25.28
N LEU A 61 8.41 -5.12 -25.26
CA LEU A 61 9.70 -4.55 -25.69
C LEU A 61 10.33 -3.45 -24.82
N ARG A 62 9.87 -3.18 -23.58
CA ARG A 62 10.68 -2.40 -22.62
C ARG A 62 10.26 -2.65 -21.17
N LEU A 63 11.15 -3.32 -20.45
CA LEU A 63 11.12 -3.70 -19.03
C LEU A 63 10.73 -2.53 -18.11
N SER A 64 9.44 -2.36 -17.85
CA SER A 64 8.91 -1.64 -16.70
C SER A 64 7.76 -2.44 -16.10
N THR A 65 8.13 -3.58 -15.51
CA THR A 65 7.24 -4.63 -14.97
C THR A 65 6.77 -4.33 -13.55
N ASP A 66 6.75 -3.07 -13.14
CA ASP A 66 6.36 -2.67 -11.78
C ASP A 66 4.85 -2.41 -11.71
N LEU A 67 4.06 -3.48 -11.65
CA LEU A 67 2.61 -3.36 -11.63
C LEU A 67 2.12 -2.60 -10.38
N PRO A 68 1.07 -1.76 -10.51
CA PRO A 68 0.56 -1.04 -9.35
C PRO A 68 -0.08 -2.00 -8.35
N ILE A 69 0.29 -1.87 -7.09
CA ILE A 69 -0.36 -2.53 -5.95
C ILE A 69 -1.14 -1.49 -5.14
N LEU A 70 -2.41 -1.78 -4.91
CA LEU A 70 -3.28 -1.06 -3.99
C LEU A 70 -3.49 -1.90 -2.73
N ILE A 71 -3.27 -1.29 -1.57
CA ILE A 71 -3.59 -1.87 -0.27
C ILE A 71 -4.73 -1.05 0.34
N GLU A 72 -5.86 -1.70 0.61
CA GLU A 72 -7.02 -1.11 1.27
C GLU A 72 -7.10 -1.58 2.72
N VAL A 73 -7.27 -0.63 3.65
CA VAL A 73 -7.44 -0.89 5.09
C VAL A 73 -8.66 -0.11 5.58
N VAL A 74 -9.60 -0.80 6.21
CA VAL A 74 -10.80 -0.21 6.80
C VAL A 74 -10.80 -0.49 8.29
N ASP A 75 -10.82 0.56 9.10
CA ASP A 75 -10.89 0.48 10.56
C ASP A 75 -11.43 1.80 11.14
N SER A 76 -11.48 1.93 12.47
CA SER A 76 -11.85 3.18 13.13
C SER A 76 -10.92 4.33 12.73
N GLU A 77 -11.47 5.54 12.65
CA GLU A 77 -10.68 6.74 12.35
C GLU A 77 -9.49 6.92 13.28
N ASP A 78 -9.65 6.62 14.58
CA ASP A 78 -8.59 6.69 15.58
C ASP A 78 -7.38 5.81 15.23
N LYS A 79 -7.62 4.62 14.65
CA LYS A 79 -6.54 3.74 14.20
C LYS A 79 -5.90 4.21 12.90
N ILE A 80 -6.67 4.84 12.01
CA ILE A 80 -6.19 5.26 10.68
C ILE A 80 -5.41 6.59 10.71
N GLN A 81 -5.32 7.27 11.85
CA GLN A 81 -4.57 8.52 11.97
C GLN A 81 -3.13 8.42 11.43
N VAL A 82 -2.81 9.31 10.47
CA VAL A 82 -1.60 9.32 9.63
C VAL A 82 -0.30 9.29 10.44
N ASN A 83 -0.28 9.90 11.63
CA ASN A 83 0.90 9.93 12.51
C ASN A 83 1.36 8.54 12.94
N SER A 84 0.46 7.54 12.95
CA SER A 84 0.79 6.15 13.29
C SER A 84 1.44 5.36 12.13
N LEU A 85 1.45 5.91 10.90
CA LEU A 85 1.88 5.21 9.68
C LEU A 85 3.25 5.68 9.17
N PHE A 86 3.76 6.82 9.65
CA PHE A 86 5.05 7.38 9.23
C PHE A 86 6.21 6.39 9.37
N GLY A 87 6.24 5.60 10.45
CA GLY A 87 7.34 4.65 10.69
C GLY A 87 7.47 3.53 9.66
N ILE A 88 6.38 3.16 8.96
CA ILE A 88 6.41 2.08 7.95
C ILE A 88 6.32 2.59 6.51
N LEU A 89 5.71 3.74 6.29
CA LEU A 89 5.57 4.30 4.94
C LEU A 89 6.79 5.15 4.54
N CYS A 90 7.54 5.71 5.48
CA CYS A 90 8.71 6.55 5.20
C CYS A 90 9.79 5.85 4.34
N PRO A 91 10.13 4.56 4.54
CA PRO A 91 11.12 3.88 3.70
C PRO A 91 10.76 3.77 2.21
N ILE A 92 9.48 3.94 1.85
CA ILE A 92 8.98 3.79 0.46
C ILE A 92 8.85 5.15 -0.24
N PHE A 93 8.49 6.19 0.53
CA PHE A 93 8.18 7.52 0.00
C PHE A 93 9.26 8.59 0.27
N GLY A 94 10.37 8.19 0.91
CA GLY A 94 11.57 9.00 1.10
C GLY A 94 12.48 9.07 -0.12
#